data_AF-A0A8W8ILT2-F1
#
_entry.id   AF-A0A8W8ILT2-F1
#
_cell.length_a   1.000
_cell.length_b   1.000
_cell.length_c   1.000
_cell.angle_alpha   90.00
_cell.angle_beta   90.00
_cell.angle_gamma   90.00
#
_symmetry.space_group_name_H-M   'P 1'
#
loop_
_entity.id
_entity.type
_entity.pdbx_description
1 polymer ?
#
loop_
_entity_poly.entity_id
_entity_poly.type
_entity_poly.pdbx_seq_one_letter_code
_entity_poly.pdbx_strand_id
1 'polypeptide(L)'
;VSPVEGGECCRAHYTESESQEAVWCSDYCCFDTQPYCCNDRAKRAGEGNRSSFCRQWFSAPENVWAPILIAIAIIFVLTGCGLCCCCCRGPCCVKDEDRKRLMKKYAI
;
A
#
# COMPACT_ATOMS: atom_id res chain seq x y z
N VAL A 1 -15.74 -5.69 -14.47
CA VAL A 1 -14.75 -6.31 -13.56
C VAL A 1 -15.45 -6.47 -12.23
N SER A 2 -15.82 -7.70 -11.87
CA SER A 2 -16.44 -7.97 -10.56
C SER A 2 -15.44 -7.54 -9.49
N PRO A 3 -15.84 -6.84 -8.41
CA PRO A 3 -14.93 -6.66 -7.29
C PRO A 3 -14.52 -8.06 -6.87
N VAL A 4 -13.22 -8.29 -6.73
CA VAL A 4 -12.71 -9.56 -6.22
C VAL A 4 -13.35 -9.71 -4.84
N GLU A 5 -14.41 -10.52 -4.73
CA GLU A 5 -15.13 -10.72 -3.47
C GLU A 5 -14.26 -11.63 -2.61
N GLY A 6 -13.13 -11.09 -2.15
CA GLY A 6 -12.11 -11.81 -1.40
C GLY A 6 -11.03 -10.84 -0.93
N GLY A 7 -10.29 -11.24 0.09
CA GLY A 7 -9.21 -10.46 0.68
C GLY A 7 -9.71 -9.55 1.80
N GLU A 8 -9.95 -10.13 2.96
CA GLU A 8 -10.43 -9.43 4.14
C GLU A 8 -9.45 -9.52 5.30
N CYS A 9 -9.30 -8.43 6.04
CA CYS A 9 -8.61 -8.46 7.30
C CYS A 9 -9.60 -8.64 8.44
N CYS A 10 -9.46 -9.73 9.20
CA CYS A 10 -10.08 -9.82 10.51
C CYS A 10 -9.37 -8.91 11.49
N ARG A 11 -10.16 -8.13 12.22
CA ARG A 11 -9.64 -7.29 13.29
C ARG A 11 -9.11 -8.17 14.42
N ALA A 12 -8.07 -7.70 15.09
CA ALA A 12 -7.56 -8.33 16.30
C ALA A 12 -8.68 -8.44 17.34
N HIS A 13 -8.74 -9.58 18.02
CA HIS A 13 -9.72 -9.86 19.05
C HIS A 13 -9.01 -10.10 20.37
N TYR A 14 -9.42 -9.36 21.41
CA TYR A 14 -8.81 -9.41 22.72
C TYR A 14 -9.91 -9.69 23.74
N THR A 15 -9.78 -10.79 24.47
CA THR A 15 -10.61 -11.14 25.63
C THR A 15 -9.71 -11.18 26.88
N GLU A 16 -10.28 -11.36 28.07
CA GLU A 16 -9.47 -11.45 29.30
C GLU A 16 -8.51 -12.65 29.30
N SER A 17 -8.82 -13.70 28.54
CA SER A 17 -8.07 -14.97 28.52
C SER A 17 -7.31 -15.22 27.22
N GLU A 18 -7.70 -14.58 26.12
CA GLU A 18 -7.11 -14.83 24.79
C GLU A 18 -6.82 -13.53 24.05
N SER A 19 -5.68 -13.51 23.37
CA SER A 19 -5.30 -12.45 22.45
C SER A 19 -5.07 -13.06 21.07
N GLN A 20 -5.85 -12.60 20.08
CA GLN A 20 -5.65 -12.90 18.68
C GLN A 20 -5.25 -11.64 17.94
N GLU A 21 -4.10 -11.71 17.26
CA GLU A 21 -3.68 -10.67 16.33
C GLU A 21 -4.59 -10.63 15.11
N ALA A 22 -4.57 -9.50 14.40
CA ALA A 22 -5.33 -9.33 13.17
C ALA A 22 -4.88 -10.33 12.11
N VAL A 23 -5.83 -11.04 11.50
CA VAL A 23 -5.56 -12.10 10.53
C VAL A 23 -5.97 -11.70 9.12
N TRP A 24 -5.15 -12.02 8.13
CA TRP A 24 -5.49 -11.87 6.72
C TRP A 24 -6.17 -13.14 6.20
N CYS A 25 -7.33 -12.97 5.57
CA CYS A 25 -8.08 -14.02 4.92
C CYS A 25 -8.16 -13.75 3.42
N SER A 26 -7.74 -14.72 2.60
CA SER A 26 -7.77 -14.59 1.13
C SER A 26 -9.20 -14.52 0.58
N ASP A 27 -10.18 -15.10 1.29
CA ASP A 27 -11.61 -15.04 0.97
C ASP A 27 -12.33 -14.09 1.93
N TYR A 28 -13.05 -14.60 2.94
CA TYR A 28 -13.81 -13.79 3.89
C TYR A 28 -13.28 -13.89 5.31
N CYS A 29 -13.40 -12.79 6.04
CA CYS A 29 -13.31 -12.80 7.48
C CYS A 29 -14.68 -13.18 8.06
N CYS A 30 -14.73 -14.24 8.83
CA CYS A 30 -15.94 -14.79 9.43
C CYS A 30 -15.86 -14.69 10.95
N PHE A 31 -17.00 -14.66 11.61
CA PHE A 31 -17.08 -14.48 13.06
C PHE A 31 -18.18 -15.37 13.64
N ASP A 32 -17.83 -16.16 14.66
CA ASP A 32 -18.78 -16.95 15.44
C ASP A 32 -18.63 -16.56 16.92
N THR A 33 -17.67 -17.19 17.61
CA THR A 33 -17.16 -16.75 18.93
C THR A 33 -15.88 -15.94 18.82
N GLN A 34 -15.06 -16.24 17.81
CA GLN A 34 -13.78 -15.61 17.50
C GLN A 34 -13.67 -15.39 15.98
N PRO A 35 -12.85 -14.43 15.52
CA PRO A 35 -12.61 -14.24 14.10
C PRO A 35 -11.83 -15.43 13.49
N TYR A 36 -12.22 -15.84 12.28
CA TYR A 36 -11.54 -16.89 11.52
C TYR A 36 -11.73 -16.68 10.02
N CYS A 37 -10.86 -17.30 9.21
CA CYS A 37 -10.98 -17.26 7.77
C CYS A 37 -11.97 -18.31 7.27
N CYS A 38 -12.89 -17.91 6.39
CA CYS A 38 -13.82 -18.84 5.77
C CYS A 38 -14.20 -18.42 4.35
N ASN A 39 -14.77 -19.37 3.62
CA ASN A 39 -15.13 -19.17 2.21
C ASN A 39 -16.66 -19.02 2.04
N ASP A 40 -17.39 -19.02 3.16
CA ASP A 40 -18.84 -18.91 3.20
C ASP A 40 -19.25 -17.47 3.49
N ARG A 41 -19.77 -16.81 2.46
CA ARG A 41 -20.25 -15.42 2.55
C ARG A 41 -21.37 -15.25 3.59
N ALA A 42 -22.16 -16.28 3.88
CA ALA A 42 -23.26 -16.19 4.85
C ALA A 42 -22.74 -15.98 6.29
N LYS A 43 -21.50 -16.38 6.56
CA LYS A 43 -20.83 -16.23 7.86
C LYS A 43 -19.87 -15.04 7.93
N ARG A 44 -19.84 -14.22 6.88
CA ARG A 44 -18.97 -13.04 6.79
C ARG A 44 -19.25 -12.09 7.96
N ALA A 45 -18.20 -11.69 8.65
CA ALA A 45 -18.26 -10.83 9.80
C ALA A 45 -18.75 -9.42 9.43
N GLY A 46 -19.44 -8.75 10.37
CA GLY A 46 -19.82 -7.35 10.22
C GLY A 46 -18.60 -6.41 10.12
N GLU A 47 -18.82 -5.15 9.71
CA GLU A 47 -17.73 -4.17 9.55
C GLU A 47 -16.93 -3.92 10.85
N GLY A 48 -17.54 -4.02 12.03
CA GLY A 48 -16.84 -3.82 13.31
C GLY A 48 -15.72 -4.82 13.59
N ASN A 49 -15.82 -6.02 13.00
CA ASN A 49 -14.86 -7.12 13.17
C ASN A 49 -13.88 -7.22 11.99
N ARG A 50 -13.99 -6.32 11.00
CA ARG A 50 -13.11 -6.26 9.84
C ARG A 50 -12.28 -4.98 9.89
N SER A 51 -11.09 -5.03 9.30
CA SER A 51 -10.21 -3.87 9.15
C SER A 51 -9.94 -3.62 7.67
N SER A 52 -9.81 -2.35 7.30
CA SER A 52 -9.34 -1.96 5.96
C SER A 52 -7.85 -2.24 5.76
N PHE A 53 -7.09 -2.38 6.84
CA PHE A 53 -5.66 -2.62 6.81
C PHE A 53 -5.28 -3.87 7.60
N CYS A 54 -4.51 -4.76 6.98
CA CYS A 54 -3.92 -5.94 7.59
C CYS A 54 -2.41 -5.92 7.44
N ARG A 55 -1.67 -5.91 8.55
CA ARG A 55 -0.22 -6.08 8.49
C ARG A 55 0.17 -7.50 8.05
N GLN A 56 -0.60 -8.50 8.47
CA GLN A 56 -0.35 -9.90 8.11
C GLN A 56 -0.49 -10.15 6.60
N TRP A 57 -1.19 -9.27 5.88
CA TRP A 57 -1.28 -9.33 4.41
C TRP A 57 0.10 -9.41 3.76
N PHE A 58 1.07 -8.61 4.21
CA PHE A 58 2.42 -8.58 3.64
C PHE A 58 3.24 -9.86 3.91
N SER A 59 2.82 -10.64 4.90
CA SER A 59 3.46 -11.90 5.28
C SER A 59 2.76 -13.11 4.66
N ALA A 60 1.59 -12.93 4.04
CA ALA A 60 0.85 -14.00 3.40
C ALA A 60 1.64 -14.50 2.17
N PRO A 61 1.75 -15.82 1.94
CA PRO A 61 2.57 -16.41 0.88
C PRO A 61 2.23 -15.88 -0.52
N GLU A 62 0.97 -15.51 -0.77
CA GLU A 62 0.52 -14.88 -2.02
C GLU A 62 1.06 -13.45 -2.23
N ASN A 63 1.40 -12.73 -1.14
CA ASN A 63 1.66 -11.29 -1.14
C ASN A 63 3.07 -10.92 -0.67
N VAL A 64 3.92 -11.89 -0.29
CA VAL A 64 5.31 -11.63 0.13
C VAL A 64 6.15 -10.85 -0.88
N TRP A 65 5.74 -10.87 -2.16
CA TRP A 65 6.38 -10.09 -3.23
C TRP A 65 6.05 -8.60 -3.18
N ALA A 66 4.90 -8.22 -2.63
CA ALA A 66 4.48 -6.82 -2.56
C ALA A 66 5.47 -5.90 -1.83
N PRO A 67 5.97 -6.22 -0.61
CA PRO A 67 6.95 -5.36 0.05
C PRO A 67 8.27 -5.26 -0.72
N ILE A 68 8.68 -6.33 -1.41
CA ILE A 68 9.87 -6.34 -2.27
C ILE A 68 9.70 -5.36 -3.43
N LEU A 69 8.56 -5.42 -4.13
CA LEU A 69 8.26 -4.52 -5.25
C LEU A 69 8.15 -3.05 -4.80
N ILE A 70 7.55 -2.79 -3.64
CA ILE A 70 7.50 -1.45 -3.05
C ILE A 70 8.91 -0.93 -2.77
N ALA A 71 9.78 -1.75 -2.16
CA ALA A 71 11.16 -1.37 -1.88
C ALA A 71 11.93 -1.06 -3.18
N ILE A 72 11.80 -1.90 -4.20
CA ILE A 72 12.41 -1.68 -5.52
C ILE A 72 11.93 -0.36 -6.14
N ALA A 73 10.62 -0.10 -6.13
CA ALA A 73 10.05 1.13 -6.67
C ALA A 73 10.58 2.39 -5.95
N ILE A 74 10.67 2.35 -4.62
CA ILE A 74 11.24 3.45 -3.82
C ILE A 74 12.70 3.69 -4.20
N ILE A 75 13.50 2.63 -4.33
CA ILE A 75 14.89 2.74 -4.77
C ILE A 75 14.95 3.41 -6.13
N PHE A 76 14.17 2.94 -7.12
CA PHE A 76 14.14 3.56 -8.45
C PHE A 76 13.74 5.03 -8.44
N VAL A 77 12.79 5.44 -7.59
CA VAL A 77 12.40 6.84 -7.46
C VAL A 77 13.55 7.65 -6.84
N LEU A 78 14.19 7.14 -5.80
CA LEU A 78 15.29 7.84 -5.12
C LEU A 78 16.56 7.91 -5.98
N THR A 79 16.92 6.83 -6.67
CA THR A 79 18.08 6.80 -7.57
C THR A 79 17.78 7.50 -8.88
N GLY A 80 16.54 7.43 -9.38
CA GLY A 80 16.08 8.11 -10.59
C GLY A 80 16.01 9.62 -10.40
N CYS A 81 15.40 10.11 -9.31
CA CYS A 81 15.48 11.53 -8.95
C CYS A 81 16.91 11.92 -8.53
N GLY A 82 17.67 11.05 -7.88
CA GLY A 82 19.07 11.32 -7.51
C GLY A 82 19.98 11.49 -8.73
N LEU A 83 19.91 10.60 -9.72
CA LEU A 83 20.66 10.73 -10.97
C LEU A 83 20.10 11.84 -11.87
N CYS A 84 18.78 12.03 -11.94
CA CYS A 84 18.19 13.09 -12.74
C CYS A 84 18.44 14.49 -12.16
N CYS A 85 18.43 14.65 -10.83
CA CYS A 85 18.67 15.94 -10.17
C CYS A 85 20.16 16.24 -9.95
N CYS A 86 21.03 15.23 -9.82
CA CYS A 86 22.47 15.44 -9.58
C CYS A 86 23.35 15.23 -10.82
N CYS A 87 22.93 14.45 -11.82
CA CYS A 87 23.78 14.09 -12.97
C CYS A 87 23.21 14.48 -14.34
N CYS A 88 21.92 14.76 -14.47
CA CYS A 88 21.34 15.14 -15.76
C CYS A 88 21.01 16.63 -15.84
N ARG A 89 21.65 17.27 -16.81
CA ARG A 89 21.31 18.56 -17.42
C ARG A 89 19.95 18.43 -18.16
N GLY A 90 18.91 18.00 -17.44
CA GLY A 90 17.57 17.72 -17.94
C GLY A 90 16.57 18.83 -17.57
N PRO A 91 15.37 18.83 -18.19
CA PRO A 91 14.41 19.95 -18.17
C PRO A 91 13.85 20.30 -16.78
N CYS A 92 14.05 19.46 -15.76
CA CYS A 92 13.66 19.72 -14.38
C CYS A 92 14.61 20.70 -13.66
N CYS A 93 15.82 20.92 -14.20
CA CYS A 93 16.74 21.97 -13.75
C CYS A 93 16.73 23.13 -14.75
N VAL A 94 15.63 23.89 -14.81
CA VAL A 94 15.71 25.26 -15.37
C VAL A 94 16.64 26.03 -14.42
N LYS A 95 17.90 26.19 -14.83
CA LYS A 95 18.84 27.08 -14.14
C LYS A 95 18.20 28.46 -14.09
N ASP A 96 18.25 29.11 -12.93
CA ASP A 96 17.68 30.45 -12.71
C ASP A 96 18.18 31.47 -13.76
N GLU A 97 19.40 31.27 -14.26
CA GLU A 97 20.03 32.00 -15.36
C GLU A 97 19.24 31.94 -16.69
N ASP A 98 18.67 30.79 -17.07
CA ASP A 98 17.88 30.65 -18.30
C ASP A 98 16.49 31.27 -18.14
N ARG A 99 15.91 31.25 -16.94
CA ARG A 99 14.68 31.97 -16.59
C ARG A 99 14.85 33.47 -16.79
N LYS A 100 15.99 34.03 -16.35
CA LYS A 100 16.33 35.45 -16.53
C LYS A 100 16.58 35.81 -17.99
N ARG A 101 17.22 34.94 -18.79
CA ARG A 101 17.39 35.15 -20.24
C ARG A 101 16.07 35.13 -21.01
N LEU A 102 15.14 34.25 -20.65
CA LEU A 102 13.81 34.20 -21.27
C LEU A 102 12.99 35.43 -20.91
N MET A 103 12.98 35.86 -19.64
CA MET A 103 12.28 37.09 -19.22
C MET A 103 12.84 38.34 -19.92
N LYS A 104 14.15 38.39 -20.21
CA LYS A 104 14.78 39.50 -20.94
C LYS A 104 14.44 39.52 -22.43
N LYS A 105 14.02 38.39 -23.01
CA LYS A 105 13.66 38.27 -24.43
C LYS A 105 12.18 38.61 -24.69
N TYR A 106 11.35 38.57 -23.66
CA TYR A 106 9.92 38.89 -23.71
C TYR A 106 9.54 40.17 -22.94
N ALA A 107 10.51 40.87 -22.33
CA ALA A 107 10.32 42.22 -21.82
C ALA A 107 10.38 43.21 -23.00
N ILE A 108 9.22 43.37 -23.66
CA ILE A 108 8.90 44.55 -24.48
C ILE A 108 8.34 45.62 -23.54
#